data_AF-A0A538A5S8-F1
#
_entry.id   AF-A0A538A5S8-F1
#
_cell.length_a   1.000
_cell.length_b   1.000
_cell.length_c   1.000
_cell.angle_alpha   90.00
_cell.angle_beta   90.00
_cell.angle_gamma   90.00
#
_symmetry.space_group_name_H-M   'P 1'
#
loop_
_entity.id
_entity.type
_entity.pdbx_description
1 polymer ?
#
loop_
_entity_poly.entity_id
_entity_poly.type
_entity_poly.pdbx_seq_one_letter_code
_entity_poly.pdbx_strand_id
1 'polypeptide(L)'
;MERSASHRECPACGQPLYGWLQLETPAGPALLERCENCHLGLAAGLGGDDVGRELLADARNLSEGELELRLANRDSWQARLGGLNWAGLEPVRGLYLTPRSLELLAPKARLSLIRVDLPRWGKGYLWMWQTIVNAFTFTHNFALRVRAEPLRPSGFAARLKYAVDAVVTVLATPLVLVVSVPLELVAILAGKGGVLLAVASRSEADQPSLE
;
A
#
# COMPACT_ATOMS: atom_id res chain seq x y z
N MET A 1 -23.02 13.40 25.03
CA MET A 1 -22.42 12.05 25.05
C MET A 1 -21.12 12.11 24.24
N GLU A 2 -20.08 12.68 24.82
CA GLU A 2 -18.72 12.58 24.29
C GLU A 2 -18.27 11.13 24.45
N ARG A 3 -18.19 10.38 23.34
CA ARG A 3 -17.39 9.16 23.31
C ARG A 3 -15.96 9.62 23.53
N SER A 4 -15.40 9.36 24.71
CA SER A 4 -13.96 9.33 24.90
C SER A 4 -13.39 8.49 23.77
N ALA A 5 -12.69 9.12 22.82
CA ALA A 5 -12.02 8.41 21.76
C ALA A 5 -10.92 7.58 22.43
N SER A 6 -11.19 6.31 22.69
CA SER A 6 -10.15 5.37 23.06
C SER A 6 -9.16 5.37 21.89
N HIS A 7 -8.05 6.09 22.03
CA HIS A 7 -7.02 6.11 21.02
C HIS A 7 -6.55 4.67 20.79
N ARG A 8 -6.79 4.17 19.59
CA ARG A 8 -6.38 2.83 19.22
C ARG A 8 -4.85 2.81 19.13
N GLU A 9 -4.25 1.78 19.71
CA GLU A 9 -2.79 1.65 19.72
C GLU A 9 -2.29 1.05 18.41
N CYS A 10 -1.12 1.51 17.96
CA CYS A 10 -0.47 1.01 16.77
C CYS A 10 0.00 -0.42 17.00
N PRO A 11 -0.42 -1.40 16.19
CA PRO A 11 -0.03 -2.80 16.35
C PRO A 11 1.48 -3.01 16.14
N ALA A 12 2.17 -2.10 15.45
CA ALA A 12 3.62 -2.16 15.28
C ALA A 12 4.38 -1.71 16.53
N CYS A 13 4.07 -0.52 17.08
CA CYS A 13 4.92 0.13 18.09
C CYS A 13 4.20 0.57 19.37
N GLY A 14 2.91 0.29 19.53
CA GLY A 14 2.11 0.66 20.70
C GLY A 14 1.74 2.14 20.82
N GLN A 15 2.21 3.00 19.91
CA GLN A 15 1.90 4.44 19.95
C GLN A 15 0.48 4.74 19.42
N PRO A 16 -0.13 5.87 19.79
CA PRO A 16 -1.46 6.23 19.32
C PRO A 16 -1.60 6.31 17.79
N LEU A 17 -2.77 5.94 17.31
CA LEU A 17 -3.20 6.11 15.92
C LEU A 17 -4.05 7.38 15.77
N TYR A 18 -3.84 8.08 14.65
CA TYR A 18 -4.54 9.31 14.30
C TYR A 18 -5.21 9.15 12.94
N GLY A 19 -6.37 9.77 12.75
CA GLY A 19 -7.04 9.79 11.44
C GLY A 19 -6.11 10.37 10.37
N TRP A 20 -5.99 9.66 9.24
CA TRP A 20 -5.11 10.03 8.14
C TRP A 20 -5.89 10.44 6.89
N LEU A 21 -6.76 9.57 6.40
CA LEU A 21 -7.54 9.82 5.18
C LEU A 21 -8.81 8.98 5.14
N GLN A 22 -9.81 9.42 4.38
CA GLN A 22 -11.05 8.69 4.16
C GLN A 22 -11.11 8.24 2.69
N LEU A 23 -11.36 6.96 2.45
CA LEU A 23 -11.49 6.37 1.11
C LEU A 23 -12.91 5.87 0.89
N GLU A 24 -13.42 6.08 -0.32
CA GLU A 24 -14.61 5.37 -0.77
C GLU A 24 -14.24 3.94 -1.15
N THR A 25 -14.83 2.97 -0.45
CA THR A 25 -14.68 1.54 -0.75
C THR A 25 -16.03 0.97 -1.21
N PRO A 26 -16.07 -0.23 -1.82
CA PRO A 26 -17.33 -0.90 -2.13
C PRO A 26 -18.24 -1.13 -0.92
N ALA A 27 -17.68 -1.21 0.29
CA ALA A 27 -18.41 -1.36 1.55
C ALA A 27 -18.81 -0.01 2.18
N GLY A 28 -18.50 1.11 1.54
CA GLY A 28 -18.72 2.47 2.05
C GLY A 28 -17.42 3.19 2.44
N PRO A 29 -17.53 4.37 3.07
CA PRO A 29 -16.36 5.16 3.43
C PRO A 29 -15.53 4.47 4.51
N ALA A 30 -14.25 4.23 4.24
CA ALA A 30 -13.29 3.67 5.18
C ALA A 30 -12.31 4.75 5.66
N LEU A 31 -12.22 4.91 6.98
CA LEU A 31 -11.19 5.74 7.60
C LEU A 31 -9.88 4.95 7.70
N LEU A 32 -8.81 5.48 7.14
CA LEU A 32 -7.45 5.05 7.43
C LEU A 32 -6.88 5.90 8.56
N GLU A 33 -6.17 5.24 9.44
CA GLU A 33 -5.42 5.82 10.53
C GLU A 33 -3.92 5.68 10.26
N ARG A 34 -3.12 6.50 10.93
CA ARG A 34 -1.68 6.52 10.85
C ARG A 34 -1.05 6.62 12.23
N CYS A 35 0.05 5.91 12.43
CA CYS A 35 0.94 6.12 13.56
C CYS A 35 1.98 7.20 13.22
N GLU A 36 2.11 8.25 14.04
CA GLU A 36 3.12 9.29 13.82
C GLU A 36 4.56 8.82 14.11
N ASN A 37 4.74 7.76 14.90
CA ASN A 37 6.07 7.26 15.28
C ASN A 37 6.68 6.31 14.24
N CYS A 38 5.96 5.24 13.88
CA CYS A 38 6.45 4.25 12.91
C CYS A 38 5.89 4.45 11.50
N HIS A 39 5.00 5.43 11.32
CA HIS A 39 4.40 5.77 10.04
C HIS A 39 3.58 4.65 9.40
N LEU A 40 3.18 3.62 10.14
CA LEU A 40 2.21 2.63 9.69
C LEU A 40 0.88 3.32 9.33
N GLY A 41 0.31 2.99 8.18
CA GLY A 41 -1.08 3.28 7.86
C GLY A 41 -1.93 2.01 7.95
N LEU A 42 -3.13 2.10 8.51
CA LEU A 42 -4.07 0.98 8.54
C LEU A 42 -5.53 1.42 8.57
N ALA A 43 -6.45 0.57 8.13
CA ALA A 43 -7.87 0.83 8.28
C ALA A 43 -8.29 0.85 9.77
N ALA A 44 -9.17 1.78 10.14
CA ALA A 44 -9.65 1.95 11.52
C ALA A 44 -10.39 0.71 12.07
N GLY A 45 -10.92 -0.13 11.19
CA GLY A 45 -11.57 -1.40 11.56
C GLY A 45 -10.66 -2.62 11.62
N LEU A 46 -9.38 -2.51 11.22
CA LEU A 46 -8.47 -3.65 11.14
C LEU A 46 -7.93 -4.01 12.54
N GLY A 47 -8.37 -5.13 13.12
CA GLY A 47 -7.94 -5.58 14.45
C GLY A 47 -6.51 -6.11 14.47
N GLY A 48 -5.92 -6.27 15.67
CA GLY A 48 -4.55 -6.76 15.83
C GLY A 48 -4.29 -8.13 15.20
N ASP A 49 -5.23 -9.06 15.37
CA ASP A 49 -5.15 -10.41 14.78
C ASP A 49 -5.27 -10.39 13.25
N ASP A 50 -6.02 -9.42 12.71
CA ASP A 50 -6.19 -9.27 11.26
C ASP A 50 -4.94 -8.70 10.58
N VAL A 51 -4.10 -7.95 11.30
CA VAL A 51 -2.88 -7.33 10.74
C VAL A 51 -1.88 -8.37 10.26
N GLY A 52 -1.70 -9.47 11.00
CA GLY A 52 -0.81 -10.55 10.59
C GLY A 52 -1.30 -11.25 9.33
N ARG A 53 -2.61 -11.50 9.25
CA ARG A 53 -3.25 -12.07 8.06
C ARG A 53 -3.15 -11.14 6.85
N GLU A 54 -3.37 -9.84 7.05
CA GLU A 54 -3.28 -8.83 6.00
C GLU A 54 -1.84 -8.68 5.48
N LEU A 55 -0.84 -8.72 6.38
CA LEU A 55 0.58 -8.71 6.01
C LEU A 55 0.96 -9.90 5.12
N LEU A 56 0.33 -11.06 5.37
CA LEU A 56 0.58 -12.31 4.65
C LEU A 56 -0.31 -12.52 3.42
N ALA A 57 -1.28 -11.63 3.16
CA ALA A 57 -2.30 -11.84 2.13
C ALA A 57 -1.71 -12.05 0.72
N ASP A 58 -0.59 -11.39 0.41
CA ASP A 58 0.13 -11.50 -0.86
C ASP A 58 1.48 -12.24 -0.75
N ALA A 59 1.73 -12.94 0.36
CA ALA A 59 2.97 -13.66 0.56
C ALA A 59 3.13 -14.80 -0.45
N ARG A 60 4.34 -14.96 -0.99
CA ARG A 60 4.68 -16.06 -1.90
C ARG A 60 5.71 -16.97 -1.26
N ASN A 61 5.46 -18.27 -1.26
CA ASN A 61 6.45 -19.25 -0.83
C ASN A 61 7.60 -19.29 -1.85
N LEU A 62 8.82 -19.26 -1.35
CA LEU A 62 10.05 -19.56 -2.09
C LEU A 62 10.47 -21.01 -1.82
N SER A 63 11.42 -21.52 -2.61
CA SER A 63 11.83 -22.94 -2.60
C SER A 63 12.47 -23.41 -1.29
N GLU A 64 12.97 -22.49 -0.46
CA GLU A 64 13.74 -22.79 0.76
C GLU A 64 12.92 -22.61 2.06
N GLY A 65 11.59 -22.60 1.96
CA GLY A 65 10.71 -22.33 3.12
C GLY A 65 10.65 -20.85 3.52
N GLU A 66 11.27 -19.98 2.73
CA GLU A 66 11.17 -18.53 2.84
C GLU A 66 9.87 -18.00 2.23
N LEU A 67 9.47 -16.82 2.66
CA LEU A 67 8.32 -16.06 2.18
C LEU A 67 8.80 -14.75 1.55
N GLU A 68 8.39 -14.51 0.32
CA GLU A 68 8.53 -13.21 -0.34
C GLU A 68 7.26 -12.38 -0.11
N LEU A 69 7.42 -11.20 0.48
CA LEU A 69 6.39 -10.18 0.69
C LEU A 69 6.64 -9.01 -0.26
N ARG A 70 5.66 -8.70 -1.12
CA ARG A 70 5.70 -7.52 -2.00
C ARG A 70 4.64 -6.52 -1.57
N LEU A 71 5.08 -5.43 -0.96
CA LEU A 71 4.22 -4.51 -0.23
C LEU A 71 4.36 -3.09 -0.78
N ALA A 72 3.28 -2.30 -0.70
CA ALA A 72 3.33 -0.89 -1.03
C ALA A 72 4.12 -0.12 0.04
N ASN A 73 5.13 0.66 -0.36
CA ASN A 73 5.91 1.47 0.56
C ASN A 73 5.23 2.82 0.83
N ARG A 74 4.63 2.99 2.01
CA ARG A 74 4.00 4.25 2.42
C ARG A 74 5.01 5.39 2.62
N ASP A 75 6.27 5.07 2.92
CA ASP A 75 7.35 6.06 3.07
C ASP A 75 7.95 6.48 1.71
N SER A 76 7.40 5.99 0.60
CA SER A 76 7.90 6.30 -0.74
C SER A 76 7.59 7.73 -1.20
N TRP A 77 8.35 8.21 -2.18
CA TRP A 77 8.06 9.50 -2.82
C TRP A 77 6.71 9.53 -3.51
N GLN A 78 6.31 8.44 -4.19
CA GLN A 78 4.98 8.36 -4.80
C GLN A 78 3.87 8.48 -3.74
N ALA A 79 4.04 7.94 -2.54
CA ALA A 79 3.04 8.10 -1.47
C ALA A 79 2.97 9.55 -0.97
N ARG A 80 4.12 10.22 -0.86
CA ARG A 80 4.21 11.62 -0.42
C ARG A 80 3.64 12.61 -1.44
N LEU A 81 3.95 12.40 -2.72
CA LEU A 81 3.49 13.25 -3.82
C LEU A 81 2.03 12.97 -4.18
N GLY A 82 1.65 11.70 -4.17
CA GLY A 82 0.30 11.26 -4.54
C GLY A 82 -0.74 11.61 -3.50
N GLY A 83 -0.44 11.47 -2.20
CA GLY A 83 -1.46 11.60 -1.15
C GLY A 83 -2.62 10.65 -1.42
N LEU A 84 -3.84 11.19 -1.58
CA LEU A 84 -5.04 10.42 -1.96
C LEU A 84 -4.96 9.81 -3.38
N ASN A 85 -4.08 10.33 -4.23
CA ASN A 85 -3.87 9.86 -5.60
C ASN A 85 -2.74 8.81 -5.70
N TRP A 86 -2.12 8.42 -4.58
CA TRP A 86 -1.06 7.41 -4.59
C TRP A 86 -1.58 6.07 -5.10
N ALA A 87 -0.96 5.54 -6.17
CA ALA A 87 -1.43 4.32 -6.81
C ALA A 87 -1.31 3.05 -5.95
N GLY A 88 -0.45 3.06 -4.93
CA GLY A 88 -0.38 1.97 -3.94
C GLY A 88 -1.53 1.97 -2.93
N LEU A 89 -2.37 3.00 -2.92
CA LEU A 89 -3.54 3.14 -2.04
C LEU A 89 -4.73 2.34 -2.61
N GLU A 90 -4.72 1.03 -2.41
CA GLU A 90 -5.78 0.14 -2.89
C GLU A 90 -6.94 0.06 -1.87
N PRO A 91 -8.18 0.44 -2.21
CA PRO A 91 -9.31 0.50 -1.25
C PRO A 91 -9.63 -0.80 -0.51
N VAL A 92 -9.19 -1.95 -1.05
CA VAL A 92 -9.38 -3.27 -0.47
C VAL A 92 -8.30 -3.61 0.57
N ARG A 93 -7.14 -2.94 0.51
CA ARG A 93 -6.04 -3.16 1.45
C ARG A 93 -6.24 -2.37 2.73
N GLY A 94 -6.12 -3.06 3.85
CA GLY A 94 -6.21 -2.48 5.18
C GLY A 94 -4.87 -2.04 5.77
N LEU A 95 -3.73 -2.34 5.13
CA LEU A 95 -2.39 -2.16 5.70
C LEU A 95 -1.41 -1.48 4.73
N TYR A 96 -0.75 -0.42 5.20
CA TYR A 96 0.19 0.40 4.43
C TYR A 96 1.50 0.59 5.20
N LEU A 97 2.53 -0.13 4.77
CA LEU A 97 3.75 -0.31 5.54
C LEU A 97 4.85 0.68 5.12
N THR A 98 5.64 1.08 6.10
CA THR A 98 7.00 1.62 5.93
C THR A 98 8.02 0.53 6.30
N PRO A 99 9.29 0.66 5.89
CA PRO A 99 10.35 -0.26 6.33
C PRO A 99 10.36 -0.47 7.85
N ARG A 100 10.33 0.63 8.60
CA ARG A 100 10.30 0.61 10.07
C ARG A 100 9.08 -0.11 10.64
N SER A 101 7.89 0.13 10.09
CA SER A 101 6.70 -0.56 10.58
C SER A 101 6.70 -2.05 10.24
N LEU A 102 7.30 -2.44 9.11
CA LEU A 102 7.44 -3.82 8.69
C LEU A 102 8.39 -4.58 9.62
N GLU A 103 9.55 -3.99 9.96
CA GLU A 103 10.49 -4.53 10.94
C GLU A 103 9.85 -4.78 12.31
N LEU A 104 8.97 -3.88 12.74
CA LEU A 104 8.27 -3.99 14.03
C LEU A 104 7.09 -4.98 14.00
N LEU A 105 6.43 -5.14 12.84
CA LEU A 105 5.28 -6.03 12.69
C LEU A 105 5.67 -7.47 12.37
N ALA A 106 6.76 -7.69 11.64
CA ALA A 106 7.17 -9.03 11.21
C ALA A 106 7.31 -10.02 12.38
N PRO A 107 8.01 -9.70 13.50
CA PRO A 107 8.09 -10.61 14.65
C PRO A 107 6.73 -10.94 15.25
N LYS A 108 5.81 -9.97 15.29
CA LYS A 108 4.43 -10.15 15.80
C LYS A 108 3.60 -11.06 14.90
N ALA A 109 3.91 -11.08 13.61
CA ALA A 109 3.36 -12.02 12.63
C ALA A 109 4.13 -13.36 12.58
N ARG A 110 5.03 -13.63 13.53
CA ARG A 110 5.91 -14.82 13.56
C ARG A 110 6.81 -14.94 12.33
N LEU A 111 7.29 -13.81 11.84
CA LEU A 111 8.23 -13.72 10.72
C LEU A 111 9.57 -13.17 11.20
N SER A 112 10.66 -13.75 10.71
CA SER A 112 12.00 -13.21 10.83
C SER A 112 12.41 -12.62 9.48
N LEU A 113 12.64 -11.31 9.40
CA LEU A 113 13.05 -10.65 8.16
C LEU A 113 14.52 -10.98 7.87
N ILE A 114 14.77 -11.55 6.69
CA ILE A 114 16.11 -11.87 6.20
C ILE A 114 16.68 -10.67 5.43
N ARG A 115 15.86 -10.08 4.56
CA ARG A 115 16.21 -8.89 3.77
C ARG A 115 14.99 -8.04 3.46
N VAL A 116 15.20 -6.75 3.31
CA VAL A 116 14.21 -5.78 2.83
C VAL A 116 14.86 -4.91 1.75
N ASP A 117 14.36 -5.05 0.53
CA ASP A 117 14.89 -4.40 -0.66
C ASP A 117 13.87 -3.44 -1.30
N LEU A 118 14.38 -2.55 -2.14
CA LEU A 118 13.60 -1.70 -3.04
C LEU A 118 13.85 -2.15 -4.48
N PRO A 119 12.93 -2.90 -5.11
CA PRO A 119 13.12 -3.44 -6.46
C PRO A 119 13.41 -2.34 -7.48
N ARG A 120 14.50 -2.50 -8.24
CA ARG A 120 14.93 -1.55 -9.28
C ARG A 120 14.11 -1.59 -10.56
N TRP A 121 13.18 -2.53 -10.67
CA TRP A 121 12.34 -2.78 -11.84
C TRP A 121 10.97 -3.30 -11.43
N GLY A 122 9.98 -3.12 -12.30
CA GLY A 122 8.64 -3.69 -12.13
C GLY A 122 7.61 -2.72 -11.55
N LYS A 123 6.84 -3.18 -10.55
CA LYS A 123 5.59 -2.53 -10.10
C LYS A 123 5.78 -1.08 -9.62
N GLY A 124 6.95 -0.73 -9.08
CA GLY A 124 7.25 0.64 -8.60
C GLY A 124 7.11 1.70 -9.69
N TYR A 125 7.65 1.46 -10.89
CA TYR A 125 7.55 2.40 -12.02
C TYR A 125 6.11 2.57 -12.49
N LEU A 126 5.36 1.46 -12.55
CA LEU A 126 3.96 1.47 -12.94
C LEU A 126 3.13 2.27 -11.93
N TRP A 127 3.41 2.11 -10.63
CA TRP A 127 2.73 2.88 -9.59
C TRP A 127 3.12 4.36 -9.58
N MET A 128 4.38 4.72 -9.83
CA MET A 128 4.77 6.12 -9.95
C MET A 128 4.06 6.80 -11.12
N TRP A 129 4.02 6.15 -12.29
CA TRP A 129 3.25 6.63 -13.45
C TRP A 129 1.77 6.80 -13.10
N GLN A 130 1.12 5.77 -12.55
CA GLN A 130 -0.30 5.82 -12.23
C GLN A 130 -0.59 6.86 -11.15
N THR A 131 0.31 7.08 -10.19
CA THR A 131 0.16 8.10 -9.14
C THR A 131 0.07 9.50 -9.74
N ILE A 132 0.90 9.80 -10.74
CA ILE A 132 0.85 11.09 -11.44
C ILE A 132 -0.39 11.18 -12.33
N VAL A 133 -0.74 10.10 -13.05
CA VAL A 133 -1.97 10.06 -13.87
C VAL A 133 -3.23 10.25 -13.02
N ASN A 134 -3.26 9.67 -11.81
CA ASN A 134 -4.39 9.78 -10.88
C ASN A 134 -4.71 11.24 -10.53
N ALA A 135 -3.74 12.16 -10.58
CA ALA A 135 -3.98 13.59 -10.35
C ALA A 135 -4.84 14.25 -11.44
N PHE A 136 -4.99 13.61 -12.60
CA PHE A 136 -5.74 14.14 -13.75
C PHE A 136 -7.00 13.32 -14.08
N THR A 137 -7.22 12.19 -13.41
CA THR A 137 -8.37 11.30 -13.65
C THR A 137 -9.38 11.35 -12.51
N PHE A 138 -10.65 11.12 -12.81
CA PHE A 138 -11.71 11.02 -11.81
C PHE A 138 -11.70 9.68 -11.08
N THR A 139 -11.38 8.59 -11.79
CA THR A 139 -11.35 7.25 -11.23
C THR A 139 -9.97 6.91 -10.71
N HIS A 140 -9.82 6.74 -9.39
CA HIS A 140 -8.56 6.31 -8.79
C HIS A 140 -8.09 4.97 -9.39
N ASN A 141 -6.82 4.92 -9.79
CA ASN A 141 -6.18 3.77 -10.43
C ASN A 141 -6.89 3.28 -11.71
N PHE A 142 -7.51 4.20 -12.47
CA PHE A 142 -8.29 3.88 -13.67
C PHE A 142 -7.61 2.85 -14.59
N ALA A 143 -6.37 3.12 -15.03
CA ALA A 143 -5.72 2.28 -16.02
C ALA A 143 -5.32 0.90 -15.46
N LEU A 144 -4.88 0.85 -14.19
CA LEU A 144 -4.61 -0.42 -13.50
C LEU A 144 -5.87 -1.25 -13.34
N ARG A 145 -6.99 -0.61 -13.00
CA ARG A 145 -8.28 -1.28 -12.85
C ARG A 145 -8.77 -1.82 -14.20
N VAL A 146 -8.79 -1.00 -15.25
CA VAL A 146 -9.18 -1.44 -16.61
C VAL A 146 -8.31 -2.60 -17.10
N ARG A 147 -7.01 -2.58 -16.79
CA ARG A 147 -6.10 -3.68 -17.14
C ARG A 147 -6.39 -4.96 -16.34
N ALA A 148 -6.77 -4.85 -15.07
CA ALA A 148 -7.09 -6.01 -14.24
C ALA A 148 -8.47 -6.60 -14.57
N GLU A 149 -9.48 -5.73 -14.75
CA GLU A 149 -10.84 -6.11 -15.12
C GLU A 149 -11.54 -4.95 -15.85
N PRO A 150 -12.20 -5.18 -17.00
CA PRO A 150 -12.92 -4.14 -17.72
C PRO A 150 -14.01 -3.49 -16.85
N LEU A 151 -13.84 -2.20 -16.53
CA LEU A 151 -14.87 -1.44 -15.83
C LEU A 151 -16.12 -1.33 -16.71
N ARG A 152 -17.29 -1.59 -16.13
CA ARG A 152 -18.60 -1.49 -16.81
C ARG A 152 -19.36 -0.27 -16.31
N PRO A 153 -19.19 0.92 -16.92
CA PRO A 153 -19.91 2.12 -16.49
C PRO A 153 -21.42 2.01 -16.77
N SER A 154 -22.24 2.26 -15.75
CA SER A 154 -23.69 2.33 -15.86
C SER A 154 -24.16 3.79 -15.93
N GLY A 155 -24.98 4.11 -16.95
CA GLY A 155 -25.52 5.45 -17.17
C GLY A 155 -24.59 6.41 -17.93
N PHE A 156 -25.13 7.57 -18.33
CA PHE A 156 -24.44 8.54 -19.18
C PHE A 156 -23.24 9.20 -18.47
N ALA A 157 -23.43 9.69 -17.24
CA ALA A 157 -22.37 10.37 -16.49
C ALA A 157 -21.15 9.46 -16.21
N ALA A 158 -21.38 8.19 -15.88
CA ALA A 158 -20.29 7.23 -15.66
C ALA A 158 -19.52 6.91 -16.95
N ARG A 159 -20.23 6.81 -18.09
CA ARG A 159 -19.60 6.63 -19.41
C ARG A 159 -18.77 7.84 -19.82
N LEU A 160 -19.24 9.06 -19.54
CA LEU A 160 -18.49 10.27 -19.80
C LEU A 160 -17.20 10.34 -18.95
N LYS A 161 -17.29 10.07 -17.64
CA LYS A 161 -16.11 9.97 -16.76
C LYS A 161 -15.11 8.94 -17.27
N TYR A 162 -15.59 7.74 -17.63
CA TYR A 162 -14.76 6.69 -18.21
C TYR A 162 -14.05 7.15 -19.49
N ALA A 163 -14.76 7.83 -20.41
CA ALA A 163 -14.18 8.32 -21.64
C ALA A 163 -13.12 9.39 -21.40
N VAL A 164 -13.38 10.33 -20.48
CA VAL A 164 -12.39 11.35 -20.10
C VAL A 164 -11.17 10.71 -19.45
N ASP A 165 -11.35 9.78 -18.49
CA ASP A 165 -10.24 9.07 -17.85
C ASP A 165 -9.40 8.30 -18.86
N ALA A 166 -10.03 7.66 -19.85
CA ALA A 166 -9.33 6.95 -20.93
C ALA A 166 -8.53 7.91 -21.81
N VAL A 167 -9.12 9.01 -22.25
CA VAL A 167 -8.45 10.02 -23.08
C VAL A 167 -7.28 10.65 -22.32
N VAL A 168 -7.50 11.07 -21.07
CA VAL A 168 -6.45 11.63 -20.20
C VAL A 168 -5.33 10.60 -20.00
N THR A 169 -5.65 9.35 -19.68
CA THR A 169 -4.65 8.30 -19.50
C THR A 169 -3.80 8.14 -20.77
N VAL A 170 -4.41 8.03 -21.95
CA VAL A 170 -3.68 7.83 -23.20
C VAL A 170 -2.81 9.05 -23.55
N LEU A 171 -3.38 10.26 -23.48
CA LEU A 171 -2.68 11.49 -23.88
C LEU A 171 -1.59 11.91 -22.89
N ALA A 172 -1.81 11.75 -21.59
CA ALA A 172 -0.85 12.12 -20.57
C ALA A 172 0.32 11.12 -20.48
N THR A 173 0.10 9.84 -20.82
CA THR A 173 1.09 8.77 -20.59
C THR A 173 2.48 9.06 -21.17
N PRO A 174 2.65 9.46 -22.44
CA PRO A 174 3.99 9.71 -22.99
C PRO A 174 4.75 10.78 -22.19
N LEU A 175 4.08 11.89 -21.83
CA LEU A 175 4.69 12.97 -21.06
C LEU A 175 4.96 12.54 -19.61
N VAL A 176 4.00 11.85 -18.97
CA VAL A 176 4.15 11.39 -17.59
C VAL A 176 5.29 10.38 -17.49
N LEU A 177 5.46 9.47 -18.45
CA LEU A 177 6.54 8.49 -18.43
C LEU A 177 7.94 9.13 -18.43
N VAL A 178 8.12 10.24 -19.15
CA VAL A 178 9.38 11.01 -19.17
C VAL A 178 9.76 11.50 -17.76
N VAL A 179 8.77 11.78 -16.91
CA VAL A 179 9.00 12.26 -15.54
C VAL A 179 8.96 11.13 -14.52
N SER A 180 8.01 10.20 -14.64
CA SER A 180 7.73 9.18 -13.63
C SER A 180 8.85 8.15 -13.53
N VAL A 181 9.44 7.75 -14.67
CA VAL A 181 10.52 6.77 -14.70
C VAL A 181 11.78 7.27 -13.97
N PRO A 182 12.35 8.43 -14.31
CA PRO A 182 13.51 8.93 -13.58
C PRO A 182 13.16 9.26 -12.13
N LEU A 183 11.94 9.74 -11.83
CA LEU A 183 11.54 10.05 -10.46
C LEU A 183 11.53 8.79 -9.57
N GLU A 184 11.01 7.67 -10.05
CA GLU A 184 11.04 6.41 -9.29
C GLU A 184 12.48 5.90 -9.14
N LEU A 185 13.32 6.01 -10.18
CA LEU A 185 14.73 5.63 -10.08
C LEU A 185 15.46 6.44 -9.00
N VAL A 186 15.30 7.76 -8.99
CA VAL A 186 15.88 8.63 -7.95
C VAL A 186 15.29 8.30 -6.58
N ALA A 187 13.99 8.01 -6.49
CA ALA A 187 13.36 7.60 -5.24
C ALA A 187 13.99 6.30 -4.71
N ILE A 188 14.24 5.30 -5.55
CA ILE A 188 14.91 4.05 -5.16
C ILE A 188 16.34 4.33 -4.65
N LEU A 189 17.11 5.17 -5.35
CA LEU A 189 18.46 5.56 -4.93
C LEU A 189 18.46 6.31 -3.59
N ALA A 190 17.39 7.06 -3.30
CA ALA A 190 17.19 7.76 -2.03
C ALA A 190 16.59 6.89 -0.91
N GLY A 191 16.37 5.58 -1.14
CA GLY A 191 15.75 4.69 -0.16
C GLY A 191 14.23 4.89 -0.01
N LYS A 192 13.59 5.52 -0.98
CA LYS A 192 12.18 5.95 -0.99
C LYS A 192 11.39 5.38 -2.18
N GLY A 193 11.80 4.24 -2.70
CA GLY A 193 11.13 3.53 -3.80
C GLY A 193 9.72 3.05 -3.43
N GLY A 194 8.86 2.89 -4.42
CA GLY A 194 7.42 2.66 -4.24
C GLY A 194 7.01 1.29 -3.69
N VAL A 195 7.90 0.30 -3.76
CA VAL A 195 7.65 -1.10 -3.40
C VAL A 195 8.68 -1.55 -2.37
N LEU A 196 8.22 -2.20 -1.31
CA LEU A 196 9.06 -3.01 -0.43
C LEU A 196 9.02 -4.45 -0.89
N LEU A 197 10.19 -5.05 -1.07
CA LEU A 197 10.35 -6.48 -1.27
C LEU A 197 11.05 -7.05 -0.03
N ALA A 198 10.31 -7.73 0.82
CA ALA A 198 10.89 -8.37 1.99
C ALA A 198 10.95 -9.88 1.78
N VAL A 199 12.04 -10.50 2.19
CA VAL A 199 12.14 -11.95 2.31
C VAL A 199 12.24 -12.28 3.79
N ALA A 200 11.43 -13.23 4.22
CA ALA A 200 11.30 -13.61 5.61
C ALA A 200 11.22 -15.13 5.75
N SER A 201 11.73 -15.66 6.86
CA SER A 201 11.44 -17.03 7.28
C SER A 201 10.35 -17.03 8.34
N ARG A 202 9.63 -18.15 8.47
CA ARG A 202 8.74 -18.34 9.62
C ARG A 202 9.60 -18.52 10.86
N SER A 203 9.33 -17.74 11.90
CA SER A 203 10.01 -17.90 13.18
C SER A 203 9.46 -19.15 13.88
N GLU A 204 10.34 -20.10 14.18
CA GLU A 204 10.03 -21.34 14.93
C GLU A 204 9.80 -21.13 16.43
N ALA A 205 9.85 -19.88 16.91
CA ALA A 205 9.70 -19.56 18.32
C ALA A 205 8.24 -19.72 18.80
N ASP A 206 7.81 -20.97 19.01
CA ASP A 206 7.15 -21.47 20.23
C ASP A 206 6.90 -23.00 20.08
N GLN A 207 7.97 -23.82 20.08
CA GLN A 207 7.81 -25.19 20.58
C GLN A 207 8.04 -25.13 22.09
N PRO A 208 7.03 -25.35 22.95
CA PRO A 208 7.30 -25.57 24.35
C PRO A 208 8.23 -26.77 24.43
N SER A 209 9.42 -26.57 24.96
CA SER A 209 10.32 -27.63 25.38
C SER A 209 9.54 -28.54 26.33
N LEU A 210 9.13 -29.70 25.82
CA LEU A 210 8.64 -30.80 26.64
C LEU A 210 9.82 -31.34 27.42
N GLU A 211 10.04 -30.79 28.61
CA GLU A 211 10.70 -31.48 29.72
C GLU A 211 9.67 -32.28 30.53
#